data_AF-A0A8C0YY11-F1
#
_entry.id   AF-A0A8C0YY11-F1
#
_cell.length_a   1.000
_cell.length_b   1.000
_cell.length_c   1.000
_cell.angle_alpha   90.00
_cell.angle_beta   90.00
_cell.angle_gamma   90.00
#
_symmetry.space_group_name_H-M   'P 1'
#
loop_
_entity.id
_entity.type
_entity.pdbx_description
1 polymer ?
#
loop_
_entity_poly.entity_id
_entity_poly.type
_entity_poly.pdbx_seq_one_letter_code
_entity_poly.pdbx_strand_id
1 'polypeptide(L)'
;MKASGLPICLLSAAFYLFWTPSAGLKTLHLGSCVITTNLQEMRNGFSEIRDSVQAKDEVIDIRILRKTESLQDTKPADQCCLLRHVLRLYLDRVFKNYQTPDHHILRKTSSLANSFLTIKKDLRLCHAHMTCSCGEEATEKYSQILSHFEELTPQAAVVKALGELDILLQWMEEME
;
A
#
# COMPACT_ATOMS: atom_id res chain seq x y z
N MET A 1 53.81 -24.97 17.76
CA MET A 1 53.04 -23.79 18.21
C MET A 1 51.65 -23.90 17.61
N LYS A 2 50.63 -24.19 18.43
CA LYS A 2 49.24 -24.33 17.97
C LYS A 2 48.68 -22.93 17.75
N ALA A 3 48.57 -22.51 16.49
CA ALA A 3 47.92 -21.27 16.12
C ALA A 3 46.40 -21.42 16.36
N SER A 4 45.89 -20.62 17.29
CA SER A 4 44.48 -20.56 17.65
C SER A 4 43.70 -19.86 16.53
N GLY A 5 43.18 -20.63 15.57
CA GLY A 5 42.38 -20.14 14.43
C GLY A 5 40.89 -19.97 14.74
N LEU A 6 40.48 -20.01 16.02
CA LEU A 6 39.07 -20.06 16.40
C LEU A 6 38.33 -18.71 16.54
N PRO A 7 38.95 -17.53 16.75
CA PRO A 7 38.17 -16.31 16.99
C PRO A 7 37.74 -15.58 15.71
N ILE A 8 38.38 -15.85 14.56
CA ILE A 8 38.15 -15.10 13.31
C ILE A 8 36.91 -15.60 12.56
N CYS A 9 36.62 -16.91 12.60
CA CYS A 9 35.44 -17.49 11.94
C CYS A 9 34.11 -17.15 12.63
N LEU A 10 34.13 -16.85 13.93
CA LEU A 10 32.92 -16.46 14.67
C LEU A 10 32.51 -15.01 14.38
N LEU A 11 33.48 -14.12 14.13
CA LEU A 11 33.22 -12.72 13.78
C LEU A 11 32.65 -12.57 12.36
N SER A 12 33.08 -13.41 11.41
CA SER A 12 32.56 -13.37 10.04
C SER A 12 31.11 -13.87 9.96
N ALA A 13 30.76 -14.95 10.66
CA ALA A 13 29.38 -15.45 10.71
C ALA A 13 28.38 -14.45 11.34
N ALA A 14 28.82 -13.69 12.34
CA ALA A 14 28.00 -12.63 12.94
C ALA A 14 27.71 -11.48 11.94
N PHE A 15 28.68 -11.13 11.09
CA PHE A 15 28.52 -10.07 10.09
C PHE A 15 27.52 -10.44 8.98
N TYR A 16 27.45 -11.73 8.60
CA TYR A 16 26.46 -12.22 7.62
C TYR A 16 25.02 -12.27 8.16
N LEU A 17 24.82 -12.45 9.47
CA LEU A 17 23.49 -12.43 10.08
C LEU A 17 22.95 -10.99 10.27
N PHE A 18 23.84 -10.00 10.39
CA PHE A 18 23.46 -8.58 10.47
C PHE A 18 23.18 -7.94 9.10
N TRP A 19 23.55 -8.60 8.01
CA TRP A 19 23.31 -8.14 6.64
C TRP A 19 22.26 -8.99 5.93
N THR A 20 21.16 -9.29 6.62
CA THR A 20 19.93 -9.59 5.89
C THR A 20 19.28 -8.25 5.56
N PRO A 21 19.24 -7.82 4.28
CA PRO A 21 18.31 -6.77 3.90
C PRO A 21 16.95 -7.18 4.46
N SER A 22 16.23 -6.24 5.09
CA SER A 22 14.88 -6.52 5.57
C SER A 22 14.02 -6.90 4.37
N ALA A 23 13.97 -8.20 4.08
CA ALA A 23 13.45 -8.73 2.84
C ALA A 23 11.95 -8.39 2.78
N GLY A 24 11.61 -7.37 2.00
CA GLY A 24 10.23 -6.90 1.83
C GLY A 24 9.91 -5.50 2.31
N LEU A 25 10.83 -4.81 3.01
CA LEU A 25 10.67 -3.38 3.29
C LEU A 25 10.96 -2.56 2.03
N LYS A 26 10.02 -1.68 1.68
CA LYS A 26 10.13 -0.68 0.62
C LYS A 26 10.12 0.71 1.25
N THR A 27 11.11 1.52 0.89
CA THR A 27 11.10 2.95 1.19
C THR A 27 10.33 3.68 0.10
N LEU A 28 9.36 4.48 0.51
CA LEU A 28 8.53 5.32 -0.36
C LEU A 28 8.99 6.77 -0.21
N HIS A 29 9.42 7.35 -1.31
CA HIS A 29 9.73 8.77 -1.40
C HIS A 29 8.51 9.48 -1.99
N LEU A 30 7.82 10.27 -1.16
CA LEU A 30 6.57 10.95 -1.46
C LEU A 30 6.80 12.47 -1.35
N GLY A 31 7.67 12.99 -2.22
CA GLY A 31 8.21 14.33 -2.12
C GLY A 31 9.12 14.48 -0.89
N SER A 32 8.76 15.39 0.02
CA SER A 32 9.52 15.62 1.27
C SER A 32 9.19 14.61 2.38
N CYS A 33 8.18 13.76 2.18
CA CYS A 33 7.83 12.68 3.11
C CYS A 33 8.52 11.39 2.66
N VAL A 34 9.27 10.75 3.56
CA VAL A 34 9.90 9.44 3.30
C VAL A 34 9.44 8.47 4.39
N ILE A 35 8.86 7.34 3.98
CA ILE A 35 8.36 6.31 4.91
C ILE A 35 8.82 4.93 4.46
N THR A 36 8.85 3.97 5.38
CA THR A 36 9.19 2.58 5.07
C THR A 36 8.00 1.68 5.38
N THR A 37 7.66 0.79 4.47
CA THR A 37 6.51 -0.11 4.61
C THR A 37 6.85 -1.52 4.13
N ASN A 38 6.13 -2.52 4.62
CA ASN A 38 6.29 -3.91 4.22
C ASN A 38 5.37 -4.25 3.03
N LEU A 39 5.71 -3.76 1.83
CA LEU A 39 4.91 -4.02 0.62
C LEU A 39 4.86 -5.52 0.28
N GLN A 40 5.92 -6.27 0.58
CA GLN A 40 5.93 -7.70 0.31
C GLN A 40 4.89 -8.46 1.13
N GLU A 41 4.76 -8.14 2.42
CA GLU A 41 3.71 -8.73 3.27
C GLU A 41 2.31 -8.41 2.73
N MET A 42 2.08 -7.17 2.29
CA MET A 42 0.80 -6.75 1.72
C MET A 42 0.50 -7.49 0.41
N ARG A 43 1.48 -7.63 -0.49
CA ARG A 43 1.32 -8.41 -1.72
C ARG A 43 1.03 -9.88 -1.44
N ASN A 44 1.78 -10.49 -0.52
CA ASN A 44 1.55 -11.88 -0.14
C ASN A 44 0.13 -12.05 0.41
N GLY A 45 -0.28 -11.17 1.32
CA GLY A 45 -1.63 -11.16 1.89
C GLY A 45 -2.74 -10.99 0.86
N PHE A 46 -2.55 -10.10 -0.13
CA PHE A 46 -3.53 -9.91 -1.19
C PHE A 46 -3.55 -11.07 -2.20
N SER A 47 -2.40 -11.64 -2.54
CA SER A 47 -2.31 -12.73 -3.52
C SER A 47 -3.14 -13.96 -3.13
N GLU A 48 -3.32 -14.21 -1.82
CA GLU A 48 -4.13 -15.31 -1.30
C GLU A 48 -5.64 -15.12 -1.55
N ILE A 49 -6.10 -13.87 -1.75
CA ILE A 49 -7.53 -13.56 -1.93
C ILE A 49 -7.87 -12.92 -3.28
N ARG A 50 -6.85 -12.50 -4.05
CA ARG A 50 -7.00 -11.71 -5.28
C ARG A 50 -8.01 -12.35 -6.23
N ASP A 51 -7.79 -13.60 -6.61
CA ASP A 51 -8.59 -14.27 -7.63
C ASP A 51 -10.05 -14.43 -7.15
N SER A 52 -10.27 -14.69 -5.85
CA SER A 52 -11.61 -14.77 -5.26
C SER A 52 -12.32 -13.42 -5.14
N VAL A 53 -11.59 -12.32 -4.92
CA VAL A 53 -12.16 -10.97 -4.89
C VAL A 53 -12.48 -10.50 -6.29
N GLN A 54 -11.54 -10.63 -7.23
CA GLN A 54 -11.70 -10.20 -8.62
C GLN A 54 -12.78 -11.00 -9.36
N ALA A 55 -12.97 -12.28 -9.05
CA ALA A 55 -14.08 -13.07 -9.60
C ALA A 55 -15.48 -12.57 -9.19
N LYS A 56 -15.59 -11.73 -8.16
CA LYS A 56 -16.85 -11.11 -7.73
C LYS A 56 -17.08 -9.72 -8.35
N ASP A 57 -16.10 -9.19 -9.08
CA ASP A 57 -16.24 -7.91 -9.77
C ASP A 57 -16.95 -8.13 -11.11
N GLU A 58 -18.23 -7.77 -11.17
CA GLU A 58 -19.05 -7.91 -12.37
C GLU A 58 -18.92 -6.71 -13.34
N VAL A 59 -18.28 -5.62 -12.91
CA VAL A 59 -18.26 -4.35 -13.67
C VAL A 59 -16.93 -4.18 -14.38
N ILE A 60 -16.71 -4.86 -15.50
CA ILE A 60 -15.37 -4.90 -16.15
C ILE A 60 -14.96 -3.62 -16.90
N ASP A 61 -15.90 -2.73 -17.19
CA ASP A 61 -15.72 -1.52 -18.01
C ASP A 61 -15.26 -0.29 -17.22
N ILE A 62 -15.46 -0.30 -15.90
CA ILE A 62 -15.05 0.78 -15.01
C ILE A 62 -13.79 0.35 -14.24
N ARG A 63 -12.79 1.22 -14.27
CA ARG A 63 -11.57 1.13 -13.45
C ARG A 63 -11.51 2.32 -12.50
N ILE A 64 -11.39 2.06 -11.20
CA ILE A 64 -11.37 3.11 -10.16
C ILE A 64 -9.99 3.77 -10.11
N LEU A 65 -8.94 2.96 -10.06
CA LEU A 65 -7.54 3.39 -10.04
C LEU A 65 -6.98 3.40 -11.47
N ARG A 66 -7.24 4.48 -12.23
CA ARG A 66 -6.71 4.60 -13.60
C ARG A 66 -5.27 5.07 -13.56
N LYS A 67 -4.54 4.73 -14.63
CA LYS A 67 -3.10 5.04 -14.73
C LYS A 67 -2.82 6.55 -14.65
N THR A 68 -3.73 7.37 -15.16
CA THR A 68 -3.66 8.84 -15.15
C THR A 68 -3.59 9.44 -13.74
N GLU A 69 -4.15 8.76 -12.74
CA GLU A 69 -4.11 9.20 -11.34
C GLU A 69 -3.00 8.52 -10.51
N SER A 70 -2.03 7.85 -11.16
CA SER A 70 -0.96 7.13 -10.47
C SER A 70 -0.06 8.04 -9.62
N LEU A 71 0.57 7.47 -8.59
CA LEU A 71 1.50 8.21 -7.73
C LEU A 71 2.75 8.69 -8.50
N GLN A 72 3.30 7.84 -9.36
CA GLN A 72 4.47 8.17 -10.19
C GLN A 72 4.21 9.35 -11.15
N ASP A 73 2.99 9.47 -11.68
CA ASP A 73 2.60 10.54 -12.60
C ASP A 73 2.14 11.80 -11.85
N THR A 74 2.26 11.82 -10.52
CA THR A 74 1.89 12.95 -9.65
C THR A 74 3.12 13.74 -9.25
N LYS A 75 3.01 15.09 -9.21
CA LYS A 75 4.10 15.93 -8.70
C LYS A 75 4.58 15.46 -7.32
N PRO A 76 5.90 15.45 -7.05
CA PRO A 76 6.44 14.99 -5.77
C PRO A 76 5.80 15.63 -4.54
N ALA A 77 5.52 16.94 -4.59
CA ALA A 77 4.88 17.67 -3.49
C ALA A 77 3.44 17.22 -3.16
N ASP A 78 2.78 16.51 -4.09
CA ASP A 78 1.38 16.10 -4.03
C ASP A 78 1.19 14.60 -3.79
N GLN A 79 2.24 13.79 -4.03
CA GLN A 79 2.21 12.33 -3.86
C GLN A 79 1.80 11.88 -2.45
N CYS A 80 2.37 12.52 -1.41
CA CYS A 80 2.03 12.18 -0.03
C CYS A 80 0.54 12.42 0.27
N CYS A 81 0.01 13.56 -0.17
CA CYS A 81 -1.40 13.88 0.05
C CYS A 81 -2.31 12.90 -0.70
N LEU A 82 -2.04 12.64 -1.98
CA LEU A 82 -2.80 11.71 -2.79
C LEU A 82 -2.85 10.31 -2.13
N LEU A 83 -1.69 9.74 -1.78
CA LEU A 83 -1.64 8.45 -1.09
C LEU A 83 -2.42 8.49 0.24
N ARG A 84 -2.27 9.55 1.04
CA ARG A 84 -3.00 9.68 2.32
C ARG A 84 -4.52 9.67 2.15
N HIS A 85 -5.03 10.24 1.05
CA HIS A 85 -6.44 10.25 0.70
C HIS A 85 -6.91 8.88 0.19
N VAL A 86 -6.14 8.22 -0.68
CA VAL A 86 -6.43 6.87 -1.16
C VAL A 86 -6.46 5.87 0.00
N LEU A 87 -5.45 5.87 0.89
CA LEU A 87 -5.46 4.98 2.07
C LEU A 87 -6.67 5.24 2.98
N ARG A 88 -7.11 6.50 3.11
CA ARG A 88 -8.33 6.84 3.86
C ARG A 88 -9.57 6.25 3.19
N LEU A 89 -9.71 6.37 1.87
CA LEU A 89 -10.80 5.75 1.11
C LEU A 89 -10.85 4.24 1.39
N TYR A 90 -9.71 3.56 1.31
CA TYR A 90 -9.64 2.12 1.56
C TYR A 90 -10.03 1.73 2.99
N LEU A 91 -9.51 2.44 4.00
CA LEU A 91 -9.80 2.16 5.40
C LEU A 91 -11.26 2.47 5.78
N ASP A 92 -11.78 3.62 5.35
CA ASP A 92 -13.10 4.10 5.78
C ASP A 92 -14.24 3.48 4.98
N ARG A 93 -14.01 3.18 3.69
CA ARG A 93 -15.06 2.77 2.76
C ARG A 93 -14.87 1.39 2.13
N VAL A 94 -13.65 0.89 1.96
CA VAL A 94 -13.42 -0.41 1.30
C VAL A 94 -13.34 -1.55 2.31
N PHE A 95 -12.29 -1.60 3.13
CA PHE A 95 -12.04 -2.72 4.05
C PHE A 95 -13.17 -2.93 5.05
N LYS A 96 -13.72 -1.83 5.59
CA LYS A 96 -14.81 -1.87 6.56
C LYS A 96 -16.12 -2.46 5.98
N ASN A 97 -16.35 -2.28 4.69
CA ASN A 97 -17.62 -2.62 4.05
C ASN A 97 -17.54 -3.86 3.16
N TYR A 98 -16.37 -4.48 3.01
CA TYR A 98 -16.26 -5.71 2.22
C TYR A 98 -16.92 -6.88 2.96
N GLN A 99 -17.96 -7.46 2.35
CA GLN A 99 -18.76 -8.53 2.92
C GLN A 99 -18.52 -9.84 2.16
N THR A 100 -18.27 -10.91 2.91
CA THR A 100 -18.17 -12.28 2.39
C THR A 100 -18.41 -13.25 3.54
N PRO A 101 -19.06 -14.42 3.29
CA PRO A 101 -19.17 -15.47 4.30
C PRO A 101 -17.82 -16.19 4.56
N ASP A 102 -16.83 -16.00 3.68
CA ASP A 102 -15.52 -16.64 3.80
C ASP A 102 -14.66 -15.97 4.88
N HIS A 103 -14.47 -16.67 6.00
CA HIS A 103 -13.65 -16.23 7.12
C HIS A 103 -12.15 -16.10 6.80
N HIS A 104 -11.62 -16.88 5.86
CA HIS A 104 -10.23 -16.74 5.43
C HIS A 104 -10.02 -15.41 4.71
N ILE A 105 -10.93 -15.06 3.78
CA ILE A 105 -10.89 -13.77 3.09
C ILE A 105 -11.01 -12.62 4.08
N LEU A 106 -11.98 -12.67 5.01
CA LEU A 106 -12.12 -11.62 6.04
C LEU A 106 -10.86 -11.43 6.89
N ARG A 107 -10.17 -12.52 7.24
CA ARG A 107 -8.90 -12.44 7.98
C ARG A 107 -7.83 -11.73 7.17
N LYS A 108 -7.68 -12.06 5.89
CA LYS A 108 -6.71 -11.40 4.99
C LYS A 108 -7.05 -9.94 4.74
N THR A 109 -8.32 -9.61 4.53
CA THR A 109 -8.80 -8.23 4.45
C THR A 109 -8.45 -7.44 5.71
N SER A 110 -8.63 -8.03 6.90
CA SER A 110 -8.25 -7.40 8.18
C SER A 110 -6.74 -7.21 8.30
N SER A 111 -5.92 -8.20 7.92
CA SER A 111 -4.46 -8.05 7.89
C SER A 111 -4.03 -6.90 6.97
N LEU A 112 -4.58 -6.82 5.75
CA LEU A 112 -4.32 -5.74 4.81
C LEU A 112 -4.73 -4.37 5.37
N ALA A 113 -5.90 -4.27 5.99
CA ALA A 113 -6.36 -3.04 6.63
C ALA A 113 -5.40 -2.57 7.74
N ASN A 114 -4.84 -3.48 8.52
CA ASN A 114 -3.85 -3.14 9.55
C ASN A 114 -2.53 -2.64 8.94
N SER A 115 -2.04 -3.26 7.85
CA SER A 115 -0.87 -2.76 7.11
C SER A 115 -1.12 -1.34 6.57
N PHE A 116 -2.29 -1.09 5.99
CA PHE A 116 -2.72 0.24 5.53
C PHE A 116 -2.78 1.26 6.67
N LEU A 117 -3.26 0.84 7.85
CA LEU A 117 -3.34 1.70 9.02
C LEU A 117 -1.94 2.13 9.50
N THR A 118 -0.96 1.25 9.46
CA THR A 118 0.44 1.59 9.78
C THR A 118 0.97 2.66 8.84
N ILE A 119 0.84 2.47 7.53
CA ILE A 119 1.26 3.48 6.53
C ILE A 119 0.53 4.80 6.76
N LYS A 120 -0.78 4.76 7.04
CA LYS A 120 -1.56 5.98 7.30
C LYS A 120 -1.09 6.73 8.56
N LYS A 121 -0.58 6.03 9.58
CA LYS A 121 0.01 6.67 10.77
C LYS A 121 1.31 7.40 10.39
N ASP A 122 2.15 6.81 9.56
CA ASP A 122 3.40 7.46 9.13
C ASP A 122 3.13 8.68 8.25
N LEU A 123 2.17 8.61 7.32
CA LEU A 123 1.75 9.78 6.53
C LEU A 123 1.09 10.87 7.39
N ARG A 124 0.46 10.50 8.51
CA ARG A 124 -0.05 11.47 9.48
C ARG A 124 1.10 12.22 10.16
N LEU A 125 2.22 11.54 10.46
CA LEU A 125 3.42 12.20 10.97
C LEU A 125 4.02 13.16 9.94
N CYS A 126 4.15 12.74 8.67
CA CYS A 126 4.59 13.65 7.61
C CYS A 126 3.73 14.91 7.51
N HIS A 127 2.40 14.77 7.62
CA HIS A 127 1.52 15.92 7.63
C HIS A 127 1.71 16.82 8.86
N ALA A 128 1.87 16.23 10.05
CA ALA A 128 2.16 17.01 11.27
C ALA A 128 3.49 17.75 11.18
N HIS A 129 4.47 17.21 10.44
CA HIS A 129 5.76 17.83 10.18
C HIS A 129 5.79 18.74 8.95
N MET A 130 4.62 19.04 8.34
CA MET A 130 4.49 19.89 7.16
C MET A 130 5.26 19.38 5.93
N THR A 131 5.56 18.08 5.86
CA THR A 131 6.19 17.41 4.70
C THR A 131 5.17 16.71 3.80
N CYS A 132 3.88 16.94 4.01
CA CYS A 132 2.76 16.37 3.26
C CYS A 132 1.73 17.47 2.95
N SER A 133 2.07 18.33 1.99
CA SER A 133 1.19 19.37 1.45
C SER A 133 0.13 18.79 0.52
N CYS A 134 -1.05 19.40 0.49
CA CYS A 134 -2.12 19.06 -0.45
C CYS A 134 -2.31 20.21 -1.44
N GLY A 135 -1.73 20.07 -2.63
CA GLY A 135 -1.97 20.95 -3.76
C GLY A 135 -3.21 20.56 -4.56
N GLU A 136 -3.40 21.29 -5.66
CA GLU A 136 -4.54 21.12 -6.56
C GLU A 136 -4.50 19.76 -7.27
N GLU A 137 -3.33 19.31 -7.72
CA GLU A 137 -3.19 18.04 -8.45
C GLU A 137 -3.55 16.82 -7.59
N ALA A 138 -3.12 16.78 -6.32
CA ALA A 138 -3.52 15.74 -5.38
C ALA A 138 -5.04 15.70 -5.19
N THR A 139 -5.65 16.89 -5.09
CA THR A 139 -7.09 17.05 -4.85
C THR A 139 -7.90 16.63 -6.08
N GLU A 140 -7.47 17.02 -7.28
CA GLU A 140 -8.11 16.69 -8.55
C GLU A 140 -8.04 15.19 -8.82
N LYS A 141 -6.84 14.58 -8.75
CA LYS A 141 -6.66 13.15 -8.95
C LYS A 141 -7.45 12.32 -7.93
N TYR A 142 -7.44 12.73 -6.66
CA TYR A 142 -8.27 12.04 -5.66
C TYR A 142 -9.77 12.20 -5.95
N SER A 143 -10.22 13.36 -6.43
CA SER A 143 -11.62 13.58 -6.79
C SER A 143 -12.05 12.71 -7.97
N GLN A 144 -11.17 12.50 -8.95
CA GLN A 144 -11.39 11.56 -10.06
C GLN A 144 -11.53 10.12 -9.56
N ILE A 145 -10.58 9.64 -8.74
CA ILE A 145 -10.66 8.31 -8.10
C ILE A 145 -11.97 8.16 -7.31
N LEU A 146 -12.32 9.17 -6.51
CA LEU A 146 -13.54 9.14 -5.70
C LEU A 146 -14.80 9.13 -6.57
N SER A 147 -14.81 9.87 -7.68
CA SER A 147 -15.94 9.89 -8.61
C SER A 147 -16.18 8.52 -9.25
N HIS A 148 -15.12 7.82 -9.67
CA HIS A 148 -15.23 6.46 -10.20
C HIS A 148 -15.70 5.45 -9.15
N PHE A 149 -15.31 5.65 -7.89
CA PHE A 149 -15.80 4.84 -6.77
C PHE A 149 -17.30 5.10 -6.52
N GLU A 150 -17.73 6.37 -6.54
CA GLU A 150 -19.11 6.78 -6.22
C GLU A 150 -20.10 6.58 -7.38
N GLU A 151 -19.62 6.40 -8.62
CA GLU A 151 -20.43 6.01 -9.79
C GLU A 151 -21.05 4.61 -9.63
N LEU A 152 -20.41 3.75 -8.84
CA LEU A 152 -20.81 2.35 -8.65
C LEU A 152 -21.77 2.20 -7.47
N THR A 153 -22.57 1.12 -7.49
CA THR A 153 -23.37 0.76 -6.32
C THR A 153 -22.44 0.47 -5.12
N PRO A 154 -22.87 0.72 -3.87
CA PRO A 154 -21.98 0.64 -2.71
C PRO A 154 -21.20 -0.68 -2.61
N GLN A 155 -21.84 -1.81 -2.87
CA GLN A 155 -21.18 -3.12 -2.80
C GLN A 155 -20.23 -3.35 -4.00
N ALA A 156 -20.65 -2.96 -5.22
CA ALA A 156 -19.80 -3.10 -6.40
C ALA A 156 -18.52 -2.24 -6.29
N ALA A 157 -18.65 -1.01 -5.78
CA ALA A 157 -17.53 -0.10 -5.53
C ALA A 157 -16.48 -0.72 -4.59
N VAL A 158 -16.94 -1.33 -3.50
CA VAL A 158 -16.09 -1.97 -2.50
C VAL A 158 -15.39 -3.20 -3.05
N VAL A 159 -16.11 -4.07 -3.76
CA VAL A 159 -15.54 -5.28 -4.37
C VAL A 159 -14.50 -4.89 -5.41
N LYS A 160 -14.82 -3.95 -6.30
CA LYS A 160 -13.89 -3.46 -7.32
C LYS A 160 -12.65 -2.82 -6.72
N ALA A 161 -12.81 -1.88 -5.79
CA ALA A 161 -11.66 -1.20 -5.18
C ALA A 161 -10.74 -2.20 -4.46
N LEU A 162 -11.29 -3.20 -3.78
CA LEU A 162 -10.48 -4.27 -3.18
C LEU A 162 -9.81 -5.15 -4.25
N GLY A 163 -10.49 -5.43 -5.36
CA GLY A 163 -9.95 -6.17 -6.49
C GLY A 163 -8.82 -5.46 -7.23
N GLU A 164 -8.79 -4.12 -7.20
CA GLU A 164 -7.73 -3.27 -7.77
C GLU A 164 -6.57 -2.98 -6.80
N LEU A 165 -6.48 -3.70 -5.66
CA LEU A 165 -5.46 -3.45 -4.66
C LEU A 165 -4.03 -3.70 -5.20
N ASP A 166 -3.86 -4.63 -6.14
CA ASP A 166 -2.59 -4.85 -6.83
C ASP A 166 -2.08 -3.61 -7.57
N ILE A 167 -2.99 -2.82 -8.18
CA ILE A 167 -2.66 -1.55 -8.83
C ILE A 167 -2.13 -0.55 -7.81
N LEU A 168 -2.80 -0.39 -6.66
CA LEU A 168 -2.34 0.52 -5.62
C LEU A 168 -0.98 0.10 -5.05
N LEU A 169 -0.79 -1.20 -4.81
CA LEU A 169 0.51 -1.73 -4.34
C LEU A 169 1.60 -1.53 -5.39
N GLN A 170 1.26 -1.60 -6.68
CA GLN A 170 2.19 -1.31 -7.76
C GLN A 170 2.58 0.18 -7.79
N TRP A 171 1.61 1.10 -7.64
CA TRP A 171 1.92 2.53 -7.55
C TRP A 171 2.87 2.85 -6.39
N MET A 172 2.72 2.17 -5.26
CA MET A 172 3.62 2.33 -4.12
C MET A 172 5.02 1.77 -4.41
N GLU A 173 5.13 0.67 -5.14
CA GLU A 173 6.42 0.08 -5.51
C GLU A 173 7.26 0.98 -6.42
N GLU A 174 6.58 1.66 -7.35
CA GLU A 174 7.19 2.54 -8.33
C GLU A 174 7.68 3.85 -7.73
N MET A 175 7.43 4.10 -6.44
CA MET A 175 7.97 5.25 -5.73
C MET A 175 9.45 5.05 -5.38
N GLU A 176 10.31 5.89 -5.95
CA GLU A 176 11.76 5.96 -5.72
C GLU A 176 12.19 7.26 -5.06
#